data_AF-A0A349YRK9-F1
#
_entry.id   AF-A0A349YRK9-F1
#
_cell.length_a   1.000
_cell.length_b   1.000
_cell.length_c   1.000
_cell.angle_alpha   90.00
_cell.angle_beta   90.00
_cell.angle_gamma   90.00
#
_symmetry.space_group_name_H-M   'P 1'
#
loop_
_entity.id
_entity.type
_entity.pdbx_description
1 polymer ?
#
loop_
_entity_poly.entity_id
_entity_poly.type
_entity_poly.pdbx_seq_one_letter_code
_entity_poly.pdbx_strand_id
1 'polypeptide(L)'
;MEEKGNNFKIVLSLDEKIKCLEELIIRLKKILYVYDRSLEPDSKYNYRIYCGGVAMYISSSNYLFNGELVSIVVNMTSILNNKLEKAQIKKLVFDSVNYAEFLLSSYKDKKESDKE
;
A
#
# COMPACT_ATOMS: atom_id res chain seq x y z
N MET A 1 22.57 -32.44 12.51
CA MET A 1 21.18 -32.16 12.96
C MET A 1 20.92 -30.72 12.62
N GLU A 2 20.17 -30.46 11.55
CA GLU A 2 19.66 -29.10 11.32
C GLU A 2 18.58 -28.84 12.36
N GLU A 3 18.82 -27.88 13.25
CA GLU A 3 17.78 -27.33 14.09
C GLU A 3 16.72 -26.75 13.18
N LYS A 4 15.56 -27.43 13.07
CA LYS A 4 14.35 -26.83 12.54
C LYS A 4 13.93 -25.72 13.49
N GLY A 5 14.56 -24.55 13.34
CA GLY A 5 14.14 -23.33 14.01
C GLY A 5 12.65 -23.14 13.73
N ASN A 6 11.86 -23.10 14.78
CA ASN A 6 10.42 -22.84 14.70
C ASN A 6 10.24 -21.40 14.17
N ASN A 7 10.19 -21.25 12.85
CA ASN A 7 9.89 -19.98 12.18
C ASN A 7 8.40 -19.68 12.35
N PHE A 8 7.99 -19.31 13.55
CA PHE A 8 6.67 -18.77 13.81
C PHE A 8 6.52 -17.47 13.02
N LYS A 9 5.58 -17.46 12.06
CA LYS A 9 5.33 -16.33 11.18
C LYS A 9 3.89 -15.87 11.36
N ILE A 10 3.72 -14.64 11.84
CA ILE A 10 2.41 -14.00 11.96
C ILE A 10 2.06 -13.39 10.60
N VAL A 11 0.96 -13.85 10.01
CA VAL A 11 0.47 -13.39 8.71
C VAL A 11 -1.03 -13.15 8.78
N LEU A 12 -1.54 -12.23 7.96
CA LEU A 12 -2.98 -12.06 7.82
C LEU A 12 -3.61 -13.27 7.12
N SER A 13 -4.81 -13.62 7.57
CA SER A 13 -5.70 -14.51 6.83
C SER A 13 -6.10 -13.89 5.48
N LEU A 14 -6.62 -14.72 4.58
CA LEU A 14 -7.03 -14.27 3.24
C LEU A 14 -8.08 -13.14 3.31
N ASP A 15 -9.04 -13.25 4.21
CA ASP A 15 -10.10 -12.25 4.41
C ASP A 15 -9.54 -10.92 4.95
N GLU A 16 -8.59 -10.98 5.87
CA GLU A 16 -7.93 -9.80 6.39
C GLU A 16 -7.04 -9.13 5.33
N LYS A 17 -6.36 -9.92 4.49
CA LYS A 17 -5.60 -9.39 3.35
C LYS A 17 -6.50 -8.65 2.37
N ILE A 18 -7.65 -9.22 2.02
CA ILE A 18 -8.65 -8.58 1.13
C ILE A 18 -9.10 -7.24 1.70
N LYS A 19 -9.56 -7.21 2.96
CA LYS A 19 -10.02 -5.96 3.62
C LYS A 19 -8.90 -4.92 3.70
N CYS A 20 -7.69 -5.34 4.06
CA CYS A 20 -6.54 -4.44 4.13
C CYS A 20 -6.20 -3.82 2.77
N LEU A 21 -6.28 -4.59 1.67
CA LEU A 21 -6.06 -4.08 0.31
C LEU A 21 -7.15 -3.12 -0.14
N GLU A 22 -8.42 -3.42 0.16
CA GLU A 22 -9.54 -2.51 -0.15
C GLU A 22 -9.36 -1.15 0.52
N GLU A 23 -8.98 -1.14 1.79
CA GLU A 23 -8.66 0.10 2.52
C GLU A 23 -7.41 0.80 1.94
N LEU A 24 -6.37 0.04 1.61
CA LEU A 24 -5.14 0.56 1.04
C LEU A 24 -5.38 1.28 -0.29
N ILE A 25 -6.17 0.69 -1.19
CA ILE A 25 -6.50 1.26 -2.50
C ILE A 25 -7.17 2.63 -2.34
N ILE A 26 -8.12 2.76 -1.41
CA ILE A 26 -8.78 4.04 -1.11
C ILE A 26 -7.75 5.07 -0.63
N ARG A 27 -6.87 4.66 0.30
CA ARG A 27 -5.82 5.53 0.85
C ARG A 27 -4.84 6.02 -0.21
N LEU A 28 -4.40 5.13 -1.10
CA LEU A 28 -3.50 5.44 -2.23
C LEU A 28 -4.16 6.42 -3.20
N LYS A 29 -5.40 6.16 -3.64
CA LYS A 29 -6.15 7.05 -4.56
C LYS A 29 -6.31 8.46 -3.97
N LYS A 30 -6.47 8.57 -2.65
CA LYS A 30 -6.61 9.86 -1.95
C LYS A 30 -5.31 10.68 -1.86
N ILE A 31 -4.13 10.10 -2.14
CA ILE A 31 -2.86 10.85 -2.16
C ILE A 31 -2.92 12.00 -3.16
N LEU A 32 -3.41 11.74 -4.38
CA LEU A 32 -3.48 12.77 -5.42
C LEU A 32 -4.50 13.87 -5.09
N TYR A 33 -5.61 13.50 -4.45
CA TYR A 33 -6.57 14.46 -3.93
C TYR A 33 -5.92 15.39 -2.90
N VAL A 34 -5.20 14.83 -1.92
CA VAL A 34 -4.52 15.63 -0.88
C VAL A 34 -3.39 16.47 -1.48
N TYR A 35 -2.68 15.94 -2.48
CA TYR A 35 -1.69 16.70 -3.24
C TYR A 35 -2.33 17.94 -3.87
N ASP A 36 -3.41 17.78 -4.63
CA ASP A 36 -4.08 18.91 -5.28
C ASP A 36 -4.61 19.92 -4.26
N ARG A 37 -5.21 19.44 -3.16
CA ARG A 37 -5.64 20.31 -2.06
C ARG A 37 -4.50 21.05 -1.39
N SER A 38 -3.32 20.46 -1.28
CA SER A 38 -2.15 21.11 -0.66
C SER A 38 -1.54 22.22 -1.50
N LEU A 39 -1.94 22.34 -2.77
CA LEU A 39 -1.51 23.44 -3.67
C LEU A 39 -2.47 24.64 -3.64
N GLU A 40 -3.64 24.52 -3.02
CA GLU A 40 -4.60 25.62 -2.89
C GLU A 40 -4.04 26.70 -1.93
N PRO A 41 -4.31 28.00 -2.21
CA PRO A 41 -3.98 29.07 -1.26
C PRO A 41 -4.59 28.80 0.12
N ASP A 42 -3.83 29.11 1.17
CA ASP A 42 -4.24 28.92 2.58
C ASP A 42 -4.63 27.47 2.97
N SER A 43 -4.20 26.49 2.19
CA SER A 43 -4.50 25.08 2.46
C SER A 43 -3.91 24.60 3.78
N LYS A 44 -4.75 23.92 4.56
CA LYS A 44 -4.31 23.17 5.76
C LYS A 44 -3.84 21.75 5.42
N TYR A 45 -3.94 21.33 4.16
CA TYR A 45 -3.52 20.01 3.74
C TYR A 45 -2.01 19.95 3.51
N ASN A 46 -1.41 18.85 3.97
CA ASN A 46 -0.02 18.53 3.67
C ASN A 46 0.04 17.11 3.11
N TYR A 47 0.28 16.99 1.80
CA TYR A 47 0.31 15.69 1.12
C TYR A 47 1.47 14.82 1.58
N ARG A 48 2.60 15.41 2.04
CA ARG A 48 3.72 14.64 2.57
C ARG A 48 3.36 14.01 3.91
N ILE A 49 2.65 14.73 4.79
CA ILE A 49 2.14 14.17 6.05
C ILE A 49 1.15 13.04 5.76
N TYR A 50 0.19 13.25 4.85
CA TYR A 50 -0.77 12.21 4.47
C TYR A 50 -0.08 10.98 3.87
N CYS A 51 0.84 11.18 2.92
CA CYS A 51 1.64 10.12 2.31
C CYS A 51 2.51 9.40 3.37
N GLY A 52 3.00 10.11 4.38
CA GLY A 52 3.71 9.53 5.52
C GLY A 52 2.85 8.56 6.32
N GLY A 53 1.61 8.96 6.61
CA GLY A 53 0.61 8.08 7.22
C GLY A 53 0.33 6.83 6.38
N VAL A 54 0.19 6.99 5.06
CA VAL A 54 -0.01 5.87 4.13
C VAL A 54 1.22 4.95 4.10
N ALA A 55 2.44 5.49 4.04
CA ALA A 55 3.68 4.72 4.04
C ALA A 55 3.86 3.91 5.32
N MET A 56 3.53 4.47 6.49
CA MET A 56 3.55 3.75 7.77
C MET A 56 2.54 2.60 7.77
N TYR A 57 1.31 2.86 7.31
CA TYR A 57 0.28 1.82 7.19
C TYR A 57 0.76 0.65 6.31
N ILE A 58 1.26 0.94 5.10
CA ILE A 58 1.73 -0.08 4.16
C ILE A 58 2.92 -0.84 4.73
N SER A 59 3.88 -0.16 5.36
CA SER A 59 5.08 -0.80 5.91
C SER A 59 4.73 -1.80 7.01
N SER A 60 3.81 -1.43 7.91
CA SER A 60 3.29 -2.33 8.94
C SER A 60 2.53 -3.52 8.33
N SER A 61 1.68 -3.26 7.33
CA SER A 61 0.95 -4.34 6.63
C SER A 61 1.88 -5.25 5.84
N ASN A 62 2.97 -4.73 5.26
CA ASN A 62 3.89 -5.50 4.41
C ASN A 62 4.50 -6.69 5.16
N TYR A 63 4.82 -6.52 6.45
CA TYR A 63 5.28 -7.60 7.30
C TYR A 63 4.24 -8.73 7.39
N LEU A 64 2.97 -8.38 7.63
CA LEU A 64 1.86 -9.33 7.73
C LEU A 64 1.43 -9.94 6.38
N PHE A 65 1.86 -9.31 5.28
CA PHE A 65 1.73 -9.77 3.90
C PHE A 65 2.98 -10.50 3.40
N ASN A 66 3.90 -10.94 4.28
CA ASN A 66 5.11 -11.67 3.86
C ASN A 66 6.00 -10.93 2.85
N GLY A 67 5.98 -9.59 2.83
CA GLY A 67 6.75 -8.79 1.89
C GLY A 67 6.06 -8.53 0.55
N GLU A 68 4.84 -9.03 0.33
CA GLU A 68 4.11 -8.87 -0.93
C GLU A 68 3.77 -7.40 -1.25
N LEU A 69 3.84 -6.46 -0.29
CA LEU A 69 3.56 -5.04 -0.50
C LEU A 69 4.83 -4.18 -0.73
N VAL A 70 6.02 -4.80 -0.82
CA VAL A 70 7.30 -4.07 -0.86
C VAL A 70 7.39 -3.05 -1.99
N SER A 71 6.82 -3.36 -3.16
CA SER A 71 6.80 -2.42 -4.30
C SER A 71 6.06 -1.11 -3.95
N ILE A 72 4.93 -1.23 -3.25
CA ILE A 72 4.14 -0.08 -2.78
C ILE A 72 4.93 0.71 -1.73
N VAL A 73 5.63 0.02 -0.81
CA VAL A 73 6.50 0.66 0.19
C VAL A 73 7.58 1.51 -0.49
N VAL A 74 8.25 0.97 -1.50
CA VAL A 74 9.31 1.69 -2.24
C VAL A 74 8.74 2.91 -2.95
N ASN A 75 7.58 2.79 -3.59
CA ASN A 75 6.93 3.91 -4.27
C ASN A 75 6.54 5.04 -3.30
N MET A 76 5.94 4.70 -2.16
CA MET A 76 5.57 5.70 -1.15
C MET A 76 6.79 6.37 -0.53
N THR A 77 7.83 5.59 -0.24
CA THR A 77 9.12 6.11 0.26
C THR A 77 9.76 7.07 -0.76
N SER A 78 9.64 6.75 -2.05
CA SER A 78 10.13 7.62 -3.13
C SER A 78 9.41 8.96 -3.17
N ILE A 79 8.08 8.97 -2.98
CA ILE A 79 7.29 10.21 -2.89
C ILE A 79 7.71 11.06 -1.69
N LEU A 80 7.99 10.43 -0.54
CA LEU A 80 8.34 11.13 0.70
C LEU A 80 9.74 11.74 0.66
N ASN A 81 10.71 11.01 0.14
CA ASN A 81 12.13 11.38 0.26
C ASN A 81 12.65 12.22 -0.90
N ASN A 82 11.91 12.32 -2.01
CA ASN A 82 12.36 13.04 -3.19
C ASN A 82 11.51 14.31 -3.46
N LYS A 83 12.09 15.23 -4.23
CA LYS A 83 11.34 16.32 -4.87
C LYS A 83 10.88 15.82 -6.23
N LEU A 84 9.61 15.44 -6.33
CA LEU A 84 9.01 14.90 -7.54
C LEU A 84 8.00 15.88 -8.14
N GLU A 85 7.93 15.90 -9.47
CA GLU A 85 6.87 16.60 -10.18
C GLU A 85 5.54 15.85 -10.07
N LYS A 86 4.41 16.55 -10.27
CA LYS A 86 3.06 15.98 -10.20
C LYS A 86 2.90 14.72 -11.06
N ALA A 87 3.47 14.73 -12.28
CA ALA A 87 3.40 13.59 -13.20
C ALA A 87 4.09 12.34 -12.63
N GLN A 88 5.24 12.51 -11.97
CA GLN A 88 5.98 11.41 -11.34
C GLN A 88 5.24 10.88 -10.11
N ILE A 89 4.68 11.75 -9.27
CA ILE A 89 3.84 11.35 -8.13
C ILE A 89 2.62 10.56 -8.62
N LYS A 90 1.93 11.05 -9.66
CA LYS A 90 0.79 10.38 -10.27
C LYS A 90 1.14 8.99 -10.78
N LYS A 91 2.28 8.85 -11.47
CA LYS A 91 2.78 7.55 -11.93
C LYS A 91 2.99 6.59 -10.75
N LEU A 92 3.74 6.99 -9.72
CA LEU A 92 4.01 6.14 -8.56
C LEU A 92 2.74 5.74 -7.80
N VAL A 93 1.77 6.64 -7.68
CA VAL A 93 0.47 6.34 -7.07
C VAL A 93 -0.31 5.32 -7.92
N PHE A 94 -0.36 5.49 -9.24
CA PHE A 94 -1.06 4.53 -10.09
C PHE A 94 -0.40 3.18 -10.17
N ASP A 95 0.92 3.10 -10.27
CA ASP A 95 1.66 1.83 -10.21
C ASP A 95 1.35 1.09 -8.91
N SER A 96 1.27 1.83 -7.79
CA SER A 96 0.91 1.30 -6.48
C SER A 96 -0.56 0.82 -6.40
N VAL A 97 -1.49 1.58 -6.95
CA VAL A 97 -2.92 1.22 -7.00
C VAL A 97 -3.12 -0.03 -7.85
N ASN A 98 -2.55 -0.07 -9.05
CA ASN A 98 -2.67 -1.20 -9.98
C ASN A 98 -2.12 -2.48 -9.35
N TYR A 99 -0.98 -2.39 -8.66
CA TYR A 99 -0.41 -3.55 -7.97
C TYR A 99 -1.28 -4.03 -6.80
N ALA A 100 -1.83 -3.11 -6.01
CA ALA A 100 -2.77 -3.47 -4.94
C ALA A 100 -4.07 -4.09 -5.49
N GLU A 101 -4.60 -3.58 -6.60
CA GLU A 101 -5.78 -4.13 -7.30
C GLU A 101 -5.50 -5.52 -7.87
N PHE A 102 -4.31 -5.74 -8.45
CA PHE A 102 -3.85 -7.05 -8.89
C PHE A 102 -3.84 -8.07 -7.74
N LEU A 103 -3.19 -7.74 -6.61
CA LEU A 103 -3.16 -8.61 -5.43
C LEU A 103 -4.57 -8.89 -4.89
N LEU A 104 -5.44 -7.87 -4.88
CA LEU A 104 -6.82 -7.99 -4.41
C LEU A 104 -7.61 -8.97 -5.28
N SER A 105 -7.48 -8.88 -6.60
CA SER A 105 -8.08 -9.84 -7.53
C SER A 105 -7.58 -11.25 -7.26
N SER A 106 -6.25 -11.44 -7.20
CA SER A 106 -5.66 -12.75 -6.96
C SER A 106 -6.12 -13.41 -5.65
N TYR A 107 -6.30 -12.63 -4.58
CA TYR A 107 -6.81 -13.17 -3.32
C TYR A 107 -8.32 -13.44 -3.34
N LYS A 108 -9.11 -12.65 -4.07
CA LYS A 108 -10.54 -12.93 -4.28
C LYS A 108 -10.73 -14.21 -5.09
N ASP A 109 -9.97 -14.38 -6.17
CA ASP A 109 -9.99 -15.59 -7.01
C ASP A 109 -9.62 -16.83 -6.18
N LYS A 110 -8.55 -16.73 -5.37
CA LYS A 110 -8.15 -17.81 -4.46
C LYS A 110 -9.23 -18.16 -3.43
N LYS A 111 -9.93 -17.15 -2.91
CA LYS A 111 -11.03 -17.38 -1.95
C LYS A 111 -12.20 -18.11 -2.58
N GLU A 112 -12.43 -17.92 -3.88
CA GLU A 112 -13.48 -18.61 -4.62
C GLU A 112 -13.09 -20.06 -4.92
N SER A 113 -11.83 -20.31 -5.31
CA SER A 113 -11.34 -21.68 -5.54
C SER A 113 -11.31 -22.53 -4.28
N ASP A 114 -11.07 -21.94 -3.11
CA ASP A 114 -11.04 -22.68 -1.82
C ASP A 114 -12.44 -23.08 -1.32
N LYS A 115 -13.52 -22.69 -2.03
CA LYS A 115 -14.91 -23.07 -1.72
C LYS A 115 -15.46 -24.23 -2.55
N GLU A 116 -14.75 -24.63 -3.62
CA GLU A 116 -15.06 -25.80 -4.47
C GLU A 116 -14.42 -27.08 -3.92
#